data_AF-A0A2T7NUU2-F1
#
_entry.id   AF-A0A2T7NUU2-F1
#
_cell.length_a   1.000
_cell.length_b   1.000
_cell.length_c   1.000
_cell.angle_alpha   90.00
_cell.angle_beta   90.00
_cell.angle_gamma   90.00
#
_symmetry.space_group_name_H-M   'P 1'
#
loop_
_entity.id
_entity.type
_entity.pdbx_description
1 polymer ?
#
loop_
_entity_poly.entity_id
_entity_poly.type
_entity_poly.pdbx_seq_one_letter_code
_entity_poly.pdbx_strand_id
1 'polypeptide(L)'
;MADQAKKLPWDPWKNYDISQRELKAIRERAKMRDAMKAEWQKKVTDPYRGSHDGGHIFDPAVQRFMSMRATNFDHFKVTPKTTWFGFLYIVLPVGLLTYISTKDKEENEAKLRSGQVPYKDRLWKFMY
;
A
#
# COMPACT_ATOMS: atom_id res chain seq x y z
N MET A 1 -31.40 14.07 -1.71
CA MET A 1 -30.97 12.67 -1.51
C MET A 1 -31.08 11.99 -2.86
N ALA A 2 -29.99 11.36 -3.33
CA ALA A 2 -29.75 10.90 -4.70
C ALA A 2 -29.32 12.02 -5.69
N ASP A 3 -28.00 12.20 -5.85
CA ASP A 3 -27.32 12.05 -7.16
C ASP A 3 -25.80 12.29 -7.03
N GLN A 4 -25.11 11.53 -6.15
CA GLN A 4 -23.64 11.44 -6.17
C GLN A 4 -23.22 10.17 -6.93
N ALA A 5 -23.70 10.04 -8.17
CA ALA A 5 -23.20 9.01 -9.08
C ALA A 5 -21.68 9.17 -9.23
N LYS A 6 -20.93 8.06 -9.06
CA LYS A 6 -19.47 8.01 -9.22
C LYS A 6 -19.09 8.68 -10.53
N LYS A 7 -18.42 9.84 -10.46
CA LYS A 7 -17.86 10.51 -11.64
C LYS A 7 -16.84 9.56 -12.26
N LEU A 8 -17.11 9.13 -13.50
CA LEU A 8 -16.14 8.37 -14.30
C LEU A 8 -14.86 9.22 -14.43
N PRO A 9 -13.66 8.60 -14.44
CA PRO A 9 -12.39 9.33 -14.54
C PRO A 9 -12.25 10.08 -15.86
N TRP A 10 -13.03 9.70 -16.87
CA TRP A 10 -13.11 10.37 -18.16
C TRP A 10 -14.59 10.47 -18.55
N ASP A 11 -15.06 11.71 -18.73
CA ASP A 11 -16.41 12.02 -19.21
C ASP A 11 -16.27 12.76 -20.56
N PRO A 12 -16.55 12.10 -21.70
CA PRO A 12 -16.37 12.70 -23.03
C PRO A 12 -17.23 13.95 -23.27
N TRP A 13 -18.31 14.11 -22.50
CA TRP A 13 -19.28 15.19 -22.66
C TRP A 13 -18.87 16.48 -21.95
N LYS A 14 -17.96 16.41 -20.97
CA LYS A 14 -17.45 17.57 -20.23
C LYS A 14 -16.29 18.31 -20.90
N ASN A 15 -15.86 17.88 -22.10
CA ASN A 15 -14.74 18.54 -22.81
C ASN A 15 -15.08 19.96 -23.28
N TYR A 16 -16.37 20.26 -23.45
CA TYR A 16 -16.84 21.54 -23.99
C TYR A 16 -17.34 22.51 -22.90
N ASP A 17 -17.74 22.00 -21.73
CA ASP A 17 -18.23 22.78 -20.58
C ASP A 17 -17.12 23.12 -19.57
N ILE A 18 -15.91 23.42 -20.05
CA ILE A 18 -14.74 23.67 -19.19
C ILE A 18 -14.63 25.17 -18.89
N SER A 19 -14.47 25.53 -17.61
CA SER A 19 -14.20 26.92 -17.24
C SER A 19 -12.85 27.40 -17.78
N GLN A 20 -12.69 28.70 -18.05
CA GLN A 20 -11.42 29.26 -18.55
C GLN A 20 -10.22 28.94 -17.63
N ARG A 21 -10.46 28.85 -16.32
CA ARG A 21 -9.44 28.47 -15.32
C ARG A 21 -9.01 27.02 -15.49
N GLU A 22 -9.95 26.10 -15.65
CA GLU A 22 -9.67 24.68 -15.86
C GLU A 22 -8.99 24.44 -17.20
N LEU A 23 -9.42 25.15 -18.25
CA LEU A 23 -8.79 25.09 -19.58
C LEU A 23 -7.32 25.51 -19.51
N LYS A 24 -7.02 26.59 -18.79
CA LYS A 24 -5.64 27.04 -18.54
C LYS A 24 -4.83 25.97 -17.79
N ALA A 25 -5.38 25.39 -16.72
CA ALA A 25 -4.70 24.33 -15.98
C ALA A 25 -4.46 23.06 -16.82
N ILE A 26 -5.39 22.69 -17.70
CA ILE A 26 -5.22 21.56 -18.65
C ILE A 26 -4.07 21.85 -19.62
N ARG A 27 -4.05 23.07 -20.20
CA ARG A 27 -2.98 23.49 -21.12
C ARG A 27 -1.62 23.51 -20.42
N GLU A 28 -1.55 24.00 -19.20
CA GLU A 28 -0.31 24.00 -18.40
C GLU A 28 0.19 22.58 -18.10
N ARG A 29 -0.69 21.66 -17.71
CA ARG A 29 -0.34 20.24 -17.51
C ARG A 29 0.12 19.58 -18.81
N ALA A 30 -0.57 19.83 -19.92
CA ALA A 30 -0.18 19.32 -21.23
C ALA A 30 1.23 19.81 -21.60
N LYS A 31 1.49 21.11 -21.45
CA LYS A 31 2.81 21.71 -21.69
C LYS A 31 3.91 21.07 -20.83
N MET A 32 3.66 20.84 -19.54
CA MET A 32 4.63 20.16 -18.65
C MET A 32 4.92 18.73 -19.11
N ARG A 33 3.88 17.97 -19.49
CA ARG A 33 4.02 16.61 -20.00
C ARG A 33 4.79 16.55 -21.32
N ASP A 34 4.51 17.48 -22.24
CA ASP A 34 5.19 17.54 -23.52
C ASP A 34 6.67 17.90 -23.34
N ALA A 35 7.00 18.79 -22.39
CA ALA A 35 8.38 19.09 -22.02
C ALA A 35 9.11 17.85 -21.47
N MET A 36 8.51 17.13 -20.50
CA MET A 36 9.09 15.89 -19.96
C MET A 36 9.27 14.80 -21.02
N LYS A 37 8.31 14.67 -21.94
CA LYS A 37 8.38 13.72 -23.05
C LYS A 37 9.50 14.08 -24.03
N ALA A 38 9.67 15.37 -24.35
CA ALA A 38 10.75 15.83 -25.21
C ALA A 38 12.12 15.56 -24.59
N GLU A 39 12.29 15.78 -23.27
CA GLU A 39 13.52 15.41 -22.54
C GLU A 39 13.78 13.90 -22.58
N TRP A 40 12.75 13.09 -22.34
CA TRP A 40 12.86 11.63 -22.40
C TRP A 40 13.28 11.15 -23.80
N GLN A 41 12.63 11.67 -24.84
CA GLN A 41 12.96 11.33 -26.23
C GLN A 41 14.43 11.63 -26.53
N LYS A 42 14.94 12.81 -26.17
CA LYS A 42 16.36 13.16 -26.35
C LYS A 42 17.30 12.12 -25.73
N LYS A 43 17.03 11.70 -24.48
CA LYS A 43 17.85 10.71 -23.76
C LYS A 43 17.76 9.31 -24.35
N VAL A 44 16.58 8.91 -24.82
CA VAL A 44 16.36 7.56 -25.39
C VAL A 44 16.95 7.43 -26.79
N THR A 45 16.80 8.47 -27.62
CA THR A 45 17.26 8.44 -29.02
C THR A 45 18.76 8.71 -29.17
N ASP A 46 19.47 9.02 -28.08
CA ASP A 46 20.92 9.23 -28.10
C ASP A 46 21.66 7.91 -28.45
N PRO A 47 22.43 7.87 -29.55
CA PRO A 47 23.17 6.69 -29.96
C PRO A 47 24.31 6.31 -28.99
N TYR A 48 24.82 7.25 -28.19
CA TYR A 48 25.90 7.02 -27.23
C TYR A 48 25.40 6.73 -25.81
N ARG A 49 24.08 6.52 -25.63
CA ARG A 49 23.45 6.28 -24.31
C ARG A 49 24.05 5.12 -23.49
N GLY A 50 24.68 4.15 -24.15
CA GLY A 50 25.31 3.00 -23.51
C GLY A 50 26.78 3.20 -23.15
N SER A 51 27.41 4.27 -23.62
CA SER A 51 28.85 4.52 -23.47
C SER A 51 29.22 5.09 -22.10
N HIS A 52 28.26 5.70 -21.40
CA HIS A 52 28.43 6.29 -20.08
C HIS A 52 27.32 5.71 -19.17
N ASP A 53 27.71 5.17 -18.01
CA ASP A 53 26.80 4.73 -16.92
C ASP A 53 25.93 3.47 -17.15
N GLY A 54 26.37 2.52 -18.00
CA GLY A 54 25.74 1.20 -18.07
C GLY A 54 24.39 1.15 -18.81
N GLY A 55 24.05 2.21 -19.55
CA GLY A 55 22.91 2.23 -20.47
C GLY A 55 21.54 2.49 -19.84
N HIS A 56 21.50 2.81 -18.53
CA HIS A 56 20.27 3.15 -17.82
C HIS A 56 20.02 4.66 -17.84
N ILE A 57 18.76 5.06 -18.11
CA ILE A 57 18.38 6.47 -18.05
C ILE A 57 17.91 6.79 -16.64
N PHE A 58 18.63 7.67 -15.95
CA PHE A 58 18.24 8.14 -14.63
C PHE A 58 17.03 9.08 -14.70
N ASP A 59 15.95 8.70 -14.01
CA ASP A 59 14.76 9.53 -13.82
C ASP A 59 14.76 10.14 -12.40
N PRO A 60 14.91 11.48 -12.26
CA PRO A 60 14.86 12.12 -10.95
C PRO A 60 13.50 11.96 -10.25
N ALA A 61 12.40 11.78 -10.99
CA ALA A 61 11.08 11.58 -10.38
C ALA A 61 10.99 10.23 -9.67
N VAL A 62 11.47 9.15 -10.32
CA VAL A 62 11.57 7.82 -9.72
C VAL A 62 12.51 7.86 -8.51
N GLN A 63 13.67 8.51 -8.63
CA GLN A 63 14.59 8.60 -7.50
C GLN A 63 13.96 9.31 -6.30
N ARG A 64 13.24 10.42 -6.52
CA ARG A 64 12.52 11.13 -5.45
C ARG A 64 11.44 10.27 -4.80
N PHE A 65 10.73 9.47 -5.59
CA PHE A 65 9.74 8.54 -5.06
C PHE A 65 10.39 7.46 -4.20
N MET A 66 11.51 6.90 -4.66
CA MET A 66 12.27 5.90 -3.88
C MET A 66 12.84 6.52 -2.60
N SER A 67 13.41 7.72 -2.68
CA SER A 67 13.94 8.42 -1.51
C SER A 67 12.84 8.73 -0.50
N MET A 68 11.67 9.19 -0.97
CA MET A 68 10.50 9.41 -0.11
C MET A 68 10.10 8.14 0.63
N ARG A 69 10.11 6.97 -0.05
CA ARG A 69 9.79 5.69 0.60
C ARG A 69 10.82 5.29 1.65
N ALA A 70 12.09 5.54 1.38
CA ALA A 70 13.19 5.24 2.30
C ALA A 70 13.16 6.14 3.54
N THR A 71 12.85 7.43 3.39
CA THR A 71 12.84 8.42 4.49
C THR A 71 11.46 8.63 5.12
N ASN A 72 10.53 7.69 4.89
CA ASN A 72 9.17 7.75 5.45
C ASN A 72 9.17 7.82 6.99
N PHE A 73 10.12 7.15 7.64
CA PHE A 73 10.21 7.11 9.09
C PHE A 73 10.61 8.47 9.69
N ASP A 74 11.52 9.20 9.04
CA ASP A 74 11.98 10.52 9.50
C ASP A 74 10.85 11.56 9.55
N HIS A 75 9.79 11.34 8.75
CA HIS A 75 8.63 12.22 8.65
C HIS A 75 7.40 11.66 9.38
N PHE A 76 7.54 10.55 10.11
CA PHE A 76 6.44 9.94 10.84
C PHE A 76 5.99 10.84 12.00
N LYS A 77 4.68 11.02 12.12
CA LYS A 77 4.06 11.78 13.22
C LYS A 77 3.06 10.90 13.95
N VAL A 78 3.20 10.84 15.27
CA VAL A 78 2.23 10.16 16.13
C VAL A 78 0.95 11.00 16.18
N THR A 79 -0.11 10.46 15.57
CA THR A 79 -1.46 11.02 15.59
C THR A 79 -2.43 9.96 16.14
N PRO A 80 -3.61 10.35 16.67
CA PRO A 80 -4.59 9.37 17.14
C PRO A 80 -4.95 8.32 16.08
N LYS A 81 -5.03 8.72 14.81
CA LYS A 81 -5.29 7.81 13.68
C LYS A 81 -4.16 6.80 13.46
N THR A 82 -2.90 7.24 13.48
CA THR A 82 -1.76 6.32 13.29
C THR A 82 -1.61 5.37 14.47
N THR A 83 -1.85 5.84 15.70
CA THR A 83 -1.81 4.99 16.91
C THR A 83 -2.90 3.92 16.86
N TRP A 84 -4.12 4.27 16.43
CA TRP A 84 -5.21 3.32 16.26
C TRP A 84 -4.86 2.22 15.24
N PHE A 85 -4.26 2.58 14.11
CA PHE A 85 -3.77 1.58 13.16
C PHE A 85 -2.67 0.70 13.74
N GLY A 86 -1.71 1.27 14.49
CA GLY A 86 -0.70 0.49 15.20
C GLY A 86 -1.33 -0.53 16.15
N PHE A 87 -2.33 -0.12 16.93
CA PHE A 87 -3.07 -1.02 17.82
C PHE A 87 -3.79 -2.14 17.04
N LEU A 88 -4.54 -1.79 15.99
CA LEU A 88 -5.29 -2.76 15.19
C LEU A 88 -4.42 -3.78 14.47
N TYR A 89 -3.26 -3.36 13.96
CA TYR A 89 -2.41 -4.23 13.15
C TYR A 89 -1.36 -5.00 13.97
N ILE A 90 -1.04 -4.55 15.18
CA ILE A 90 0.00 -5.19 16.01
C ILE A 90 -0.62 -5.79 17.27
N VAL A 91 -1.26 -4.96 18.10
CA VAL A 91 -1.72 -5.38 19.43
C VAL A 91 -2.92 -6.32 19.34
N LEU A 92 -3.90 -5.99 18.49
CA LEU A 92 -5.11 -6.79 18.32
C LEU A 92 -4.84 -8.22 17.84
N PRO A 93 -4.10 -8.48 16.74
CA PRO A 93 -3.89 -9.85 16.28
C PRO A 93 -3.08 -10.66 17.29
N VAL A 94 -2.09 -10.07 17.95
CA VAL A 94 -1.33 -10.75 19.00
C VAL A 94 -2.25 -11.10 20.17
N GLY A 95 -3.03 -10.14 20.68
CA GLY A 95 -3.96 -10.38 21.78
C GLY A 95 -5.07 -11.39 21.45
N LEU A 96 -5.55 -11.38 20.21
CA LEU A 96 -6.57 -12.32 19.75
C LEU A 96 -6.01 -13.74 19.65
N LEU A 97 -4.84 -13.90 19.04
CA LEU A 97 -4.19 -15.21 18.92
C LEU A 97 -3.83 -15.80 20.28
N THR A 98 -3.33 -14.98 21.21
CA THR A 98 -3.06 -15.45 22.58
C THR A 98 -4.34 -15.87 23.27
N TYR A 99 -5.40 -15.07 23.20
CA TYR A 99 -6.69 -15.40 23.81
C TYR A 99 -7.27 -16.72 23.28
N ILE A 100 -7.37 -16.88 21.96
CA ILE A 100 -7.88 -18.11 21.34
C ILE A 100 -7.02 -19.31 21.76
N SER A 101 -5.69 -19.17 21.69
CA SER A 101 -4.79 -20.25 22.08
C SER A 101 -4.92 -20.65 23.55
N THR A 102 -5.11 -19.67 24.45
CA THR A 102 -5.32 -19.97 25.88
C THR A 102 -6.64 -20.66 26.12
N LYS A 103 -7.72 -20.20 25.46
CA LYS A 103 -9.05 -20.81 25.57
C LYS A 103 -9.05 -22.24 25.07
N ASP A 104 -8.48 -22.48 23.90
CA ASP A 104 -8.36 -23.82 23.33
C ASP A 104 -7.57 -24.76 24.26
N LYS A 105 -6.49 -24.26 24.88
CA LYS A 105 -5.70 -25.04 25.86
C LYS A 105 -6.50 -25.39 27.11
N GLU A 106 -7.20 -24.42 27.70
CA GLU A 106 -8.04 -24.62 28.88
C GLU A 106 -9.15 -25.64 28.61
N GLU A 107 -9.86 -25.51 27.48
CA GLU A 107 -10.94 -26.42 27.11
C GLU A 107 -10.43 -27.84 26.84
N ASN A 108 -9.30 -27.97 26.15
CA ASN A 108 -8.69 -29.27 25.88
C ASN A 108 -8.21 -29.92 27.18
N GLU A 109 -7.59 -29.17 28.09
CA GLU A 109 -7.17 -29.68 29.40
C GLU A 109 -8.36 -30.11 30.26
N ALA A 110 -9.47 -29.35 30.24
CA ALA A 110 -10.71 -29.71 30.93
C ALA A 110 -11.33 -31.02 30.39
N LYS A 111 -11.37 -31.21 29.06
CA LYS A 111 -11.84 -32.45 28.41
C LYS A 111 -10.96 -33.64 28.75
N LEU A 112 -9.65 -33.43 28.86
CA LEU A 112 -8.69 -34.47 29.24
C LEU A 112 -8.83 -34.86 30.72
N ARG A 113 -8.97 -33.89 31.62
CA ARG A 113 -9.13 -34.11 33.08
C ARG A 113 -10.46 -34.78 33.44
N SER A 114 -11.55 -34.38 32.76
CA SER A 114 -12.88 -34.97 32.96
C SER A 114 -13.02 -36.39 32.37
N GLY A 115 -12.03 -36.85 31.60
CA GLY A 115 -12.07 -38.17 30.97
C GLY A 115 -12.97 -38.26 29.74
N GLN A 116 -13.49 -37.14 29.23
CA GLN A 116 -14.32 -37.09 28.02
C GLN A 116 -13.56 -37.55 26.77
N VAL A 117 -12.24 -37.39 26.74
CA VAL A 117 -11.38 -37.82 25.62
C VAL A 117 -10.60 -39.08 26.01
N PRO A 118 -10.85 -40.24 25.36
CA PRO A 118 -10.12 -41.46 25.63
C PRO A 118 -8.67 -41.33 25.16
N TYR A 119 -7.75 -42.06 25.82
CA TYR A 119 -6.31 -41.96 25.55
C TYR A 119 -5.92 -42.16 24.08
N LYS A 120 -6.63 -43.05 23.37
CA LYS A 120 -6.39 -43.34 21.96
C LYS A 120 -6.57 -42.12 21.03
N ASP A 121 -7.47 -41.19 21.37
CA ASP A 121 -7.89 -40.08 20.49
C ASP A 121 -7.14 -38.77 20.81
N ARG A 122 -6.14 -38.82 21.70
CA ARG A 122 -5.31 -37.67 22.05
C ARG A 122 -4.29 -37.37 20.96
N LEU A 123 -4.27 -36.14 20.46
CA LEU A 123 -3.41 -35.70 19.35
C LEU A 123 -1.90 -35.86 19.62
N TRP A 124 -1.42 -35.42 20.78
CA TRP A 124 0.01 -35.38 21.13
C TRP A 124 0.41 -36.41 22.20
N LYS A 125 -0.13 -37.62 22.15
CA LYS A 125 0.10 -38.64 23.18
C LYS A 125 1.52 -39.21 23.23
N PHE A 126 2.35 -38.98 22.21
CA PHE A 126 3.71 -39.54 22.09
C PHE A 126 4.82 -38.47 22.03
N MET A 127 4.48 -37.20 22.21
CA MET A 127 5.42 -36.09 22.14
C MET A 127 5.35 -35.30 23.46
N TYR A 128 6.51 -34.99 24.04
CA TYR A 128 6.65 -34.22 25.28
C TYR A 128 6.54 -32.72 25.04
#